data_AF-U6H2Y8-F1
#
_entry.id   AF-U6H2Y8-F1
#
_cell.length_a   1.000
_cell.length_b   1.000
_cell.length_c   1.000
_cell.angle_alpha   90.00
_cell.angle_beta   90.00
_cell.angle_gamma   90.00
#
_symmetry.space_group_name_H-M   'P 1'
#
loop_
_entity.id
_entity.type
_entity.pdbx_description
1 polymer ?
#
loop_
_entity_poly.entity_id
_entity_poly.type
_entity_poly.pdbx_seq_one_letter_code
_entity_poly.pdbx_strand_id
1 'polypeptide(L)'
;MVLAPFDTETKDLIAKTLKEEVKALQQLPTFEQLLRDLSGVELISWPLPYDEVLHSHAVFGEDKFPGGAKRWNLLRKRVIQHNLRVLSEHYSVMELQRVASLLGIAEEEAEKELSELASGGVLDAKIDRPARTVAFGKPQTDLVVLEEWSSSLSKYVFLR
;
A
#
# COMPACT_ATOMS: atom_id res chain seq x y z
N MET A 1 -15.07 -1.21 0.29
CA MET A 1 -13.96 -1.39 1.24
C MET A 1 -12.62 -1.28 0.54
N VAL A 2 -12.31 -2.11 -0.46
CA VAL A 2 -11.06 -2.02 -1.26
C VAL A 2 -10.78 -0.63 -1.87
N LEU A 3 -11.83 0.07 -2.29
CA LEU A 3 -11.74 1.41 -2.88
C LEU A 3 -11.61 2.54 -1.83
N ALA A 4 -11.88 2.27 -0.56
CA ALA A 4 -11.79 3.29 0.49
C ALA A 4 -10.32 3.70 0.73
N PRO A 5 -10.06 4.93 1.19
CA PRO A 5 -8.73 5.31 1.63
C PRO A 5 -8.28 4.41 2.77
N PHE A 6 -6.96 4.23 2.84
CA PHE A 6 -6.38 3.38 3.84
C PHE A 6 -6.46 4.04 5.22
N ASP A 7 -7.30 3.46 6.07
CA ASP A 7 -7.49 3.84 7.47
C ASP A 7 -7.47 2.59 8.37
N THR A 8 -7.20 2.78 9.65
CA THR A 8 -7.24 1.71 10.66
C THR A 8 -8.55 0.94 10.62
N GLU A 9 -9.68 1.64 10.50
CA GLU A 9 -11.00 1.04 10.35
C GLU A 9 -11.11 0.15 9.10
N THR A 10 -10.57 0.61 7.97
CA THR A 10 -10.63 -0.16 6.71
C THR A 10 -9.80 -1.44 6.78
N LYS A 11 -8.65 -1.41 7.48
CA LYS A 11 -7.82 -2.60 7.71
C LYS A 11 -8.57 -3.62 8.56
N ASP A 12 -9.20 -3.15 9.62
CA ASP A 12 -9.98 -4.01 10.52
C ASP A 12 -11.18 -4.62 9.81
N LEU A 13 -11.86 -3.84 8.97
CA LEU A 13 -12.97 -4.33 8.15
C LEU A 13 -12.50 -5.41 7.16
N ILE A 14 -11.41 -5.18 6.43
CA ILE A 14 -10.85 -6.19 5.51
C ILE A 14 -10.48 -7.47 6.27
N ALA A 15 -9.83 -7.35 7.42
CA ALA A 15 -9.45 -8.49 8.24
C ALA A 15 -10.65 -9.25 8.80
N LYS A 16 -11.75 -8.57 9.15
CA LYS A 16 -13.01 -9.19 9.57
C LYS A 16 -13.68 -9.90 8.40
N THR A 17 -13.81 -9.26 7.24
CA THR A 17 -14.41 -9.85 6.04
C THR A 17 -13.66 -11.11 5.61
N LEU A 18 -12.32 -11.10 5.64
CA LEU A 18 -11.49 -12.27 5.36
C LEU A 18 -11.70 -13.44 6.34
N LYS A 19 -12.17 -13.18 7.57
CA LYS A 19 -12.43 -14.21 8.59
C LYS A 19 -13.88 -14.69 8.59
N GLU A 20 -14.83 -13.78 8.43
CA GLU A 20 -16.27 -14.04 8.60
C GLU A 20 -16.94 -14.47 7.29
N GLU A 21 -16.51 -13.92 6.15
CA GLU A 21 -17.15 -14.17 4.85
C GLU A 21 -16.41 -15.20 3.99
N VAL A 22 -15.54 -16.02 4.57
CA VAL A 22 -14.77 -17.06 3.83
C VAL A 22 -15.67 -17.93 2.96
N LYS A 23 -16.88 -18.26 3.41
CA LYS A 23 -17.85 -19.09 2.66
C LYS A 23 -18.43 -18.39 1.44
N ALA A 24 -18.62 -17.07 1.50
CA ALA A 24 -19.09 -16.27 0.36
C ALA A 24 -17.93 -15.92 -0.58
N LEU A 25 -16.73 -15.68 -0.03
CA LEU A 25 -15.51 -15.43 -0.78
C LEU A 25 -15.02 -16.65 -1.56
N GLN A 26 -15.24 -17.87 -1.05
CA GLN A 26 -14.99 -19.11 -1.80
C GLN A 26 -15.79 -19.22 -3.10
N GLN A 27 -16.93 -18.54 -3.20
CA GLN A 27 -17.72 -18.50 -4.44
C GLN A 27 -17.11 -17.55 -5.49
N LEU A 28 -16.20 -16.67 -5.07
CA LEU A 28 -15.57 -15.63 -5.86
C LEU A 28 -14.05 -15.61 -5.59
N PRO A 29 -13.32 -16.64 -6.03
CA PRO A 29 -11.90 -16.82 -5.70
C PRO A 29 -11.02 -15.64 -6.12
N THR A 30 -11.40 -14.94 -7.18
CA THR A 30 -10.69 -13.76 -7.68
C THR A 30 -10.73 -12.57 -6.71
N PHE A 31 -11.87 -12.36 -6.04
CA PHE A 31 -12.01 -11.29 -5.06
C PHE A 31 -11.32 -11.63 -3.75
N GLU A 32 -11.31 -12.92 -3.37
CA GLU A 32 -10.54 -13.39 -2.22
C GLU A 32 -9.04 -13.15 -2.44
N GLN A 33 -8.51 -13.49 -3.61
CA GLN A 33 -7.11 -13.25 -3.98
C GLN A 33 -6.77 -11.76 -3.90
N LEU A 34 -7.58 -10.89 -4.52
CA LEU A 34 -7.35 -9.45 -4.45
C LEU A 34 -7.34 -8.90 -3.02
N LEU A 35 -8.22 -9.39 -2.15
CA LEU A 35 -8.24 -8.96 -0.74
C LEU A 35 -7.00 -9.45 0.01
N ARG A 36 -6.50 -10.65 -0.30
CA ARG A 36 -5.27 -11.17 0.30
C ARG A 36 -4.05 -10.39 -0.18
N ASP A 37 -3.95 -10.12 -1.47
CA ASP A 37 -2.83 -9.39 -2.06
C ASP A 37 -2.74 -7.98 -1.47
N LEU A 38 -3.88 -7.27 -1.37
CA LEU A 38 -3.95 -5.93 -0.76
C LEU A 38 -3.83 -5.92 0.77
N SER A 39 -4.08 -7.04 1.44
CA SER A 39 -3.84 -7.18 2.88
C SER A 39 -2.41 -7.58 3.20
N GLY A 40 -1.71 -8.20 2.26
CA GLY A 40 -0.32 -8.65 2.41
C GLY A 40 0.67 -7.49 2.43
N VAL A 41 1.92 -7.78 2.80
CA VAL A 41 3.03 -6.81 2.75
C VAL A 41 3.90 -7.05 1.52
N GLU A 42 3.28 -7.50 0.43
CA GLU A 42 3.96 -7.86 -0.80
C GLU A 42 3.68 -6.82 -1.89
N LEU A 43 4.67 -6.64 -2.78
CA LEU A 43 4.52 -5.76 -3.93
C LEU A 43 3.64 -6.42 -4.98
N ILE A 44 2.63 -5.67 -5.43
CA ILE A 44 1.69 -6.13 -6.43
C ILE A 44 2.05 -5.48 -7.77
N SER A 45 2.31 -6.29 -8.79
CA SER A 45 2.53 -5.76 -10.14
C SER A 45 1.21 -5.26 -10.73
N TRP A 46 1.27 -4.10 -11.39
CA TRP A 46 0.17 -3.59 -12.22
C TRP A 46 0.57 -3.72 -13.70
N PRO A 47 -0.31 -4.24 -14.59
CA PRO A 47 -1.69 -4.68 -14.37
C PRO A 47 -1.82 -6.00 -13.59
N LEU A 48 -2.97 -6.20 -12.95
CA LEU A 48 -3.24 -7.39 -12.14
C LEU A 48 -3.43 -8.63 -13.04
N PRO A 49 -3.04 -9.83 -12.59
CA PRO A 49 -3.17 -11.05 -13.40
C PRO A 49 -4.64 -11.45 -13.65
N TYR A 50 -5.58 -10.91 -12.88
CA TYR A 50 -7.01 -11.18 -12.97
C TYR A 50 -7.83 -9.96 -13.46
N ASP A 51 -7.18 -9.06 -14.20
CA ASP A 51 -7.78 -7.81 -14.73
C ASP A 51 -9.04 -8.05 -15.56
N GLU A 52 -9.01 -9.04 -16.46
CA GLU A 52 -10.13 -9.36 -17.35
C GLU A 52 -11.39 -9.75 -16.57
N VAL A 53 -11.20 -10.52 -15.50
CA VAL A 53 -12.29 -10.97 -14.62
C VAL A 53 -12.86 -9.80 -13.84
N LEU A 54 -12.01 -8.89 -13.36
CA LEU A 54 -12.46 -7.68 -12.67
C LEU A 54 -13.23 -6.74 -13.60
N HIS A 55 -12.75 -6.52 -14.83
CA HIS A 55 -13.42 -5.70 -15.83
C HIS A 55 -14.78 -6.26 -16.24
N SER A 56 -14.91 -7.58 -16.31
CA SER A 56 -16.19 -8.24 -16.60
C SER A 56 -17.22 -8.12 -15.46
N HIS A 57 -16.77 -7.74 -14.26
CA HIS A 57 -17.64 -7.68 -13.10
C HIS A 57 -18.53 -6.44 -13.12
N ALA A 58 -19.79 -6.61 -12.73
CA ALA A 58 -20.84 -5.58 -12.70
C ALA A 58 -20.50 -4.30 -11.90
N VAL A 59 -19.48 -4.34 -11.04
CA VAL A 59 -19.04 -3.21 -10.22
C VAL A 59 -18.17 -2.22 -11.02
N PHE A 60 -17.45 -2.72 -12.03
CA PHE A 60 -16.54 -1.94 -12.88
C PHE A 60 -17.10 -1.68 -14.29
N GLY A 61 -18.13 -2.42 -14.71
CA GLY A 61 -18.91 -2.11 -15.92
C GLY A 61 -19.82 -0.88 -15.76
N GLU A 62 -20.18 -0.24 -16.88
CA GLU A 62 -21.10 0.90 -16.91
C GLU A 62 -22.59 0.50 -16.89
N ASP A 63 -22.90 -0.76 -17.17
CA ASP A 63 -24.27 -1.23 -17.40
C ASP A 63 -25.19 -1.17 -16.17
N LYS A 64 -24.65 -1.38 -14.97
CA LYS A 64 -25.44 -1.39 -13.71
C LYS A 64 -25.20 -0.18 -12.82
N PHE A 65 -24.02 0.44 -12.90
CA PHE A 65 -23.67 1.59 -12.08
C PHE A 65 -22.88 2.61 -12.91
N PRO A 66 -23.30 3.88 -12.98
CA PRO A 66 -22.56 4.90 -13.71
C PRO A 66 -21.21 5.16 -13.03
N GLY A 67 -20.15 5.33 -13.83
CA GLY A 67 -18.81 5.67 -13.35
C GLY A 67 -17.85 4.49 -13.10
N GLY A 68 -18.02 3.38 -13.81
CA GLY A 68 -17.10 2.23 -13.76
C GLY A 68 -15.63 2.61 -14.00
N ALA A 69 -15.36 3.46 -14.99
CA ALA A 69 -14.02 3.98 -15.27
C ALA A 69 -13.39 4.75 -14.10
N LYS A 70 -14.19 5.52 -13.34
CA LYS A 70 -13.70 6.22 -12.14
C LYS A 70 -13.30 5.24 -11.05
N ARG A 71 -14.07 4.18 -10.85
CA ARG A 71 -13.77 3.12 -9.87
C ARG A 71 -12.51 2.35 -10.26
N TRP A 72 -12.31 2.14 -11.55
CA TRP A 72 -11.11 1.50 -12.08
C TRP A 72 -9.85 2.32 -11.81
N ASN A 73 -9.89 3.61 -12.16
CA ASN A 73 -8.78 4.52 -11.85
C ASN A 73 -8.50 4.59 -10.34
N LEU A 74 -9.56 4.53 -9.54
CA LEU A 74 -9.43 4.53 -8.09
C LEU A 74 -8.80 3.23 -7.59
N LEU A 75 -9.15 2.07 -8.15
CA LEU A 75 -8.49 0.80 -7.85
C LEU A 75 -6.99 0.84 -8.17
N ARG A 76 -6.63 1.32 -9.37
CA ARG A 76 -5.23 1.50 -9.77
C ARG A 76 -4.48 2.38 -8.76
N LYS A 77 -5.09 3.50 -8.37
CA LYS A 77 -4.54 4.39 -7.34
C LYS A 77 -4.33 3.67 -6.00
N ARG A 78 -5.28 2.84 -5.56
CA ARG A 78 -5.13 2.06 -4.31
C ARG A 78 -4.00 1.04 -4.36
N VAL A 79 -3.79 0.37 -5.50
CA VAL A 79 -2.67 -0.57 -5.67
C VAL A 79 -1.33 0.17 -5.59
N ILE A 80 -1.22 1.34 -6.22
CA ILE A 80 -0.01 2.18 -6.14
C ILE A 80 0.27 2.60 -4.70
N GLN A 81 -0.75 3.06 -3.97
CA GLN A 81 -0.62 3.48 -2.58
C GLN A 81 -0.23 2.33 -1.65
N HIS A 82 -0.78 1.13 -1.89
CA HIS A 82 -0.39 -0.09 -1.18
C HIS A 82 1.09 -0.41 -1.37
N ASN A 83 1.55 -0.43 -2.63
CA ASN A 83 2.95 -0.69 -2.93
C ASN A 83 3.89 0.34 -2.29
N LEU A 84 3.53 1.63 -2.31
CA LEU A 84 4.32 2.68 -1.64
C LEU A 84 4.41 2.45 -0.13
N ARG A 85 3.33 1.98 0.49
CA ARG A 85 3.33 1.63 1.91
C ARG A 85 4.23 0.44 2.20
N VAL A 86 4.15 -0.63 1.41
CA VAL A 86 5.07 -1.78 1.50
C VAL A 86 6.53 -1.31 1.38
N LEU A 87 6.83 -0.42 0.42
CA LEU A 87 8.18 0.12 0.26
C LEU A 87 8.65 0.91 1.50
N SER A 88 7.78 1.68 2.14
CA SER A 88 8.14 2.43 3.36
C SER A 88 8.42 1.54 4.57
N GLU A 89 7.83 0.34 4.63
CA GLU A 89 8.06 -0.61 5.72
C GLU A 89 9.40 -1.36 5.54
N HIS A 90 9.87 -1.52 4.30
CA HIS A 90 11.07 -2.30 3.99
C HIS A 90 12.32 -1.48 3.65
N TYR A 91 12.17 -0.23 3.18
CA TYR A 91 13.29 0.59 2.73
C TYR A 91 13.34 1.91 3.50
N SER A 92 14.55 2.34 3.85
CA SER A 92 14.78 3.65 4.50
C SER A 92 15.03 4.76 3.48
N VAL A 93 15.83 4.52 2.45
CA VAL A 93 16.12 5.48 1.38
C VAL A 93 16.13 4.75 0.05
N MET A 94 15.50 5.34 -0.96
CA MET A 94 15.45 4.77 -2.30
C MET A 94 15.40 5.86 -3.38
N GLU A 95 15.97 5.57 -4.54
CA GLU A 95 15.89 6.46 -5.70
C GLU A 95 14.48 6.47 -6.30
N LEU A 96 14.01 7.65 -6.71
CA LEU A 96 12.68 7.84 -7.28
C LEU A 96 12.50 7.03 -8.58
N GLN A 97 13.55 6.92 -9.39
CA GLN A 97 13.56 6.08 -10.59
C GLN A 97 13.31 4.61 -10.25
N ARG A 98 13.89 4.12 -9.15
CA ARG A 98 13.68 2.74 -8.70
C ARG A 98 12.24 2.54 -8.23
N VAL A 99 11.69 3.47 -7.47
CA VAL A 99 10.27 3.46 -7.06
C VAL A 99 9.36 3.37 -8.29
N ALA A 100 9.57 4.24 -9.28
CA ALA A 100 8.82 4.29 -10.52
C ALA A 100 8.88 2.95 -11.29
N SER A 101 10.09 2.34 -11.36
CA SER A 101 10.28 1.04 -12.00
C SER A 101 9.54 -0.11 -11.30
N LEU A 102 9.44 -0.08 -9.97
CA LEU A 102 8.73 -1.10 -9.19
C LEU A 102 7.21 -0.96 -9.30
N LEU A 103 6.73 0.29 -9.41
CA LEU A 103 5.31 0.60 -9.57
C LEU A 103 4.83 0.46 -11.03
N GLY A 104 5.74 0.48 -12.00
CA GLY A 104 5.40 0.48 -13.44
C GLY A 104 4.79 1.79 -13.93
N ILE A 105 5.12 2.92 -13.29
CA ILE A 105 4.59 4.26 -13.64
C ILE A 105 5.73 5.24 -13.93
N ALA A 106 5.40 6.42 -14.46
CA ALA A 106 6.39 7.47 -14.68
C ALA A 106 6.88 8.08 -13.34
N GLU A 107 8.13 8.57 -13.32
CA GLU A 107 8.73 9.20 -12.14
C GLU A 107 7.89 10.39 -11.63
N GLU A 108 7.37 11.21 -12.54
CA GLU A 108 6.52 12.36 -12.20
C GLU A 108 5.18 11.94 -11.57
N GLU A 109 4.63 10.80 -11.98
CA GLU A 109 3.39 10.25 -11.43
C GLU A 109 3.65 9.66 -10.03
N ALA A 110 4.75 8.93 -9.87
CA ALA A 110 5.18 8.41 -8.57
C ALA A 110 5.42 9.53 -7.55
N GLU A 111 6.06 10.62 -7.97
CA GLU A 111 6.31 11.77 -7.09
C GLU A 111 5.02 12.45 -6.61
N LYS A 112 4.02 12.58 -7.50
CA LYS A 112 2.70 13.16 -7.17
C LYS A 112 1.97 12.31 -6.14
N GLU A 113 1.92 11.00 -6.36
CA GLU A 113 1.26 10.08 -5.42
C GLU A 113 1.99 10.02 -4.07
N LEU A 114 3.33 10.03 -4.06
CA LEU A 114 4.12 10.14 -2.82
C LEU A 114 3.82 11.45 -2.07
N SER A 115 3.75 12.57 -2.79
CA SER A 115 3.47 13.88 -2.20
C SER A 115 2.06 13.94 -1.60
N GLU A 116 1.07 13.35 -2.26
CA GLU A 116 -0.30 13.26 -1.76
C GLU A 116 -0.39 12.39 -0.49
N LEU A 117 0.28 11.24 -0.48
CA LEU A 117 0.32 10.37 0.70
C LEU A 117 1.05 11.00 1.90
N ALA A 118 2.18 11.66 1.65
CA ALA A 118 2.94 12.37 2.67
C ALA A 118 2.13 13.54 3.25
N SER A 119 1.44 14.31 2.40
CA SER A 119 0.56 15.40 2.83
C SER A 119 -0.67 14.91 3.59
N GLY A 120 -1.18 13.73 3.23
CA GLY A 120 -2.29 13.07 3.92
C GLY A 120 -1.93 12.44 5.25
N GLY A 121 -0.65 12.42 5.65
CA GLY A 121 -0.19 11.80 6.90
C GLY A 121 -0.32 10.28 6.94
N VAL A 122 -0.55 9.64 5.78
CA VAL A 122 -0.67 8.18 5.66
C VAL A 122 0.71 7.53 5.69
N LEU A 123 1.74 8.26 5.24
CA LEU A 123 3.09 7.78 5.06
C LEU A 123 4.09 8.88 5.43
N ASP A 124 5.01 8.57 6.34
CA ASP A 124 6.13 9.45 6.66
C ASP A 124 7.22 9.30 5.59
N ALA A 125 7.26 10.21 4.62
CA ALA A 125 8.34 10.26 3.64
C ALA A 125 8.79 11.70 3.34
N LYS A 126 10.08 11.82 3.02
CA LYS A 126 10.72 13.06 2.62
C LYS A 126 11.33 12.87 1.23
N ILE A 127 10.92 13.73 0.31
CA ILE A 127 11.36 13.71 -1.09
C ILE A 127 12.44 14.78 -1.29
N ASP A 128 13.61 14.39 -1.80
CA ASP A 128 14.65 15.28 -2.27
C ASP A 128 14.59 15.36 -3.80
N ARG A 129 14.00 16.45 -4.33
CA ARG A 129 13.78 16.63 -5.77
C ARG A 129 15.09 16.82 -6.57
N PRO A 130 16.06 17.65 -6.13
CA PRO A 130 17.35 17.75 -6.81
C PRO A 130 18.12 16.43 -6.86
N ALA A 131 18.13 15.66 -5.77
CA ALA A 131 18.83 14.39 -5.70
C ALA A 131 18.03 13.21 -6.27
N ARG A 132 16.71 13.38 -6.50
CA ARG A 132 15.76 12.34 -6.91
C ARG A 132 15.71 11.15 -5.96
N THR A 133 15.83 11.40 -4.66
CA THR A 133 15.76 10.36 -3.63
C THR A 133 14.57 10.55 -2.72
N VAL A 134 14.06 9.44 -2.19
CA VAL A 134 12.95 9.39 -1.25
C VAL A 134 13.46 8.71 0.01
N ALA A 135 13.41 9.42 1.13
CA ALA A 135 13.67 8.87 2.45
C ALA A 135 12.33 8.54 3.11
N PHE A 136 12.14 7.27 3.46
CA PHE A 136 10.98 6.78 4.20
C PHE A 136 11.30 6.70 5.70
N GLY A 137 10.27 6.92 6.52
CA GLY A 137 10.36 6.85 7.97
C GLY A 137 10.63 8.19 8.64
N LYS A 138 10.52 8.18 9.97
CA LYS A 138 10.77 9.35 10.79
C LYS A 138 12.28 9.61 10.89
N PRO A 139 12.71 10.89 10.89
CA PRO A 139 14.10 11.21 11.15
C PRO A 139 14.49 10.62 12.51
N GLN A 140 15.48 9.72 12.52
CA GLN A 140 16.00 9.18 13.76
C GLN A 140 16.87 10.24 14.43
N THR A 141 16.38 10.78 15.54
CA THR A 141 17.17 11.63 16.43
C THR A 141 18.09 10.75 17.28
N ASP A 142 19.26 11.25 17.67
CA ASP A 142 20.24 10.52 18.50
C ASP A 142 19.61 9.88 19.75
N LEU A 143 18.63 10.56 20.36
CA LEU A 143 17.87 10.05 21.52
C LEU A 143 17.07 8.78 21.20
N VAL A 144 16.42 8.72 20.04
CA VAL A 144 15.62 7.56 19.61
C VAL A 144 16.52 6.35 19.38
N VAL A 145 17.69 6.56 18.77
CA VAL A 145 18.68 5.51 18.55
C VAL A 145 19.19 4.95 19.89
N LEU A 146 19.47 5.83 20.85
CA LEU A 146 19.90 5.45 22.21
C LEU A 146 18.83 4.67 22.97
N GLU A 147 17.55 5.08 22.88
CA GLU A 147 16.43 4.36 23.49
C GLU A 147 16.25 2.97 22.87
N GLU A 148 16.33 2.85 21.54
CA GLU A 148 16.22 1.57 20.83
C GLU A 148 17.37 0.62 21.21
N TRP A 149 18.59 1.16 21.35
CA TRP A 149 19.75 0.42 21.86
C TRP A 149 19.54 -0.05 23.31
N SER A 150 19.08 0.84 24.20
CA SER A 150 18.82 0.52 25.61
C SER A 150 17.72 -0.56 25.76
N SER A 151 16.65 -0.45 24.98
CA SER A 151 15.56 -1.43 24.91
C SER A 151 16.07 -2.79 24.43
N SER A 152 16.92 -2.79 23.40
CA SER A 152 17.53 -4.02 22.88
C SER A 152 18.42 -4.70 23.92
N LEU A 153 19.28 -3.95 24.61
CA LEU A 153 20.11 -4.48 25.70
C LEU A 153 19.27 -5.07 26.84
N SER A 154 18.19 -4.37 27.24
CA SER A 154 17.28 -4.84 28.29
C SER A 154 16.66 -6.20 27.94
N LYS A 155 16.23 -6.41 26.69
CA LYS A 155 15.69 -7.71 26.23
C LYS A 155 16.71 -8.84 26.37
N TYR A 156 17.98 -8.60 26.05
CA TYR A 156 19.04 -9.62 26.19
C TYR A 156 19.38 -9.93 27.66
N VAL A 157 19.34 -8.92 28.54
CA VAL A 157 19.65 -9.10 29.96
C VAL A 157 18.56 -9.88 30.69
N PHE A 158 17.28 -9.68 30.34
CA PHE A 158 16.15 -10.39 30.95
C PHE A 158 15.96 -11.84 30.43
N LEU A 159 16.71 -12.26 29.42
CA LEU A 159 16.72 -13.64 28.90
C LEU A 159 17.72 -14.55 29.63
N ARG A 160 18.28 -14.11 30.76
CA ARG A 160 19.25 -14.84 31.58
C ARG A 160 18.75 -14.96 33.01
#